data_AF-A0A858RN51-F1
#
_entry.id   AF-A0A858RN51-F1
#
_cell.length_a   1.000
_cell.length_b   1.000
_cell.length_c   1.000
_cell.angle_alpha   90.00
_cell.angle_beta   90.00
_cell.angle_gamma   90.00
#
_symmetry.space_group_name_H-M   'P 1'
#
loop_
_entity.id
_entity.type
_entity.pdbx_description
1 polymer ?
#
loop_
_entity_poly.entity_id
_entity_poly.type
_entity_poly.pdbx_seq_one_letter_code
_entity_poly.pdbx_strand_id
1 'polypeptide(L)'
;MKRNLLSGVALAFSSFAALPLTAETDALSGKDLARHDFLYAGESKQRRAYLVKGGEVVWSYDDPAGKGEISDAVLLANGNLLIAHQYAVKLISPEKKVLWNLDAPEGTEIHTAMPIGSDHVIYVQNGNPAWVRVVNFKTGETKNEFQVPTGNPKGVHGQFRHGRLSSRGTLLLAHMDMGKVSEYDASGKELRSWSSDRPWGVAPLKNGNILVTERAAIRELTLDGKEVSVIRPSVDAPEFDLNSLQLAWRLSNGNTLVNNWFNEWSGEVDRTKPPVQAVEFTPDKKIVWVLRSWEKPDLGPSTTIQILDHAEPLENVGFGSIR
;
A
#
# COMPACT_ATOMS: atom_id res chain seq x y z
N MET A 1 -9.20 31.77 63.38
CA MET A 1 -9.73 32.13 62.05
C MET A 1 -8.78 31.58 60.98
N LYS A 2 -9.12 30.45 60.36
CA LYS A 2 -8.37 29.88 59.23
C LYS A 2 -9.10 30.26 57.94
N ARG A 3 -8.41 30.96 57.02
CA ARG A 3 -8.89 31.31 55.69
C ARG A 3 -8.58 30.14 54.75
N ASN A 4 -9.62 29.54 54.15
CA ASN A 4 -9.47 28.56 53.08
C ASN A 4 -9.30 29.27 51.73
N LEU A 5 -8.26 28.89 51.01
CA LEU A 5 -7.97 29.27 49.64
C LEU A 5 -8.67 28.25 48.71
N LEU A 6 -9.62 28.70 47.88
CA LEU A 6 -10.23 27.87 46.84
C LEU A 6 -9.45 28.08 45.54
N SER A 7 -8.71 27.06 45.09
CA SER A 7 -8.11 27.00 43.76
C SER A 7 -9.16 26.55 42.74
N GLY A 8 -9.54 27.44 41.82
CA GLY A 8 -10.37 27.09 40.67
C GLY A 8 -9.55 26.33 39.63
N VAL A 9 -9.92 25.09 39.34
CA VAL A 9 -9.43 24.33 38.18
C VAL A 9 -10.32 24.69 37.00
N ALA A 10 -9.75 25.35 35.99
CA ALA A 10 -10.42 25.59 34.72
C ALA A 10 -10.35 24.30 33.87
N LEU A 11 -11.49 23.61 33.72
CA LEU A 11 -11.63 22.56 32.71
C LEU A 11 -11.79 23.20 31.33
N ALA A 12 -10.76 23.09 30.50
CA ALA A 12 -10.86 23.39 29.08
C ALA A 12 -11.63 22.25 28.39
N PHE A 13 -12.88 22.50 27.99
CA PHE A 13 -13.61 21.62 27.08
C PHE A 13 -13.09 21.88 25.66
N SER A 14 -12.31 20.93 25.13
CA SER A 14 -12.01 20.85 23.70
C SER A 14 -13.31 20.53 22.95
N SER A 15 -13.85 21.52 22.24
CA SER A 15 -14.95 21.35 21.30
C SER A 15 -14.46 20.50 20.12
N PHE A 16 -14.93 19.26 20.03
CA PHE A 16 -14.92 18.55 18.75
C PHE A 16 -16.02 19.15 17.89
N ALA A 17 -15.63 19.87 16.83
CA ALA A 17 -16.57 20.30 15.81
C ALA A 17 -17.10 19.03 15.10
N ALA A 18 -18.39 18.76 15.24
CA ALA A 18 -19.05 17.70 14.48
C ALA A 18 -19.02 18.09 13.00
N LEU A 19 -18.59 17.17 12.14
CA LEU A 19 -18.70 17.33 10.70
C LEU A 19 -20.19 17.48 10.33
N PRO A 20 -20.54 18.33 9.34
CA PRO A 20 -21.91 18.45 8.88
C PRO A 20 -22.41 17.12 8.31
N LEU A 21 -23.65 16.74 8.64
CA LEU A 21 -24.29 15.46 8.28
C LEU A 21 -24.16 15.12 6.77
N THR A 22 -24.13 16.12 5.90
CA THR A 22 -23.96 15.97 4.46
C THR A 22 -22.57 15.46 4.07
N ALA A 23 -21.51 15.88 4.78
CA ALA A 23 -20.15 15.43 4.52
C ALA A 23 -19.96 13.97 4.95
N GLU A 24 -20.61 13.54 6.02
CA GLU A 24 -20.59 12.15 6.47
C GLU A 24 -21.35 11.23 5.50
N THR A 25 -22.50 11.67 4.97
CA THR A 25 -23.23 10.90 3.95
C THR A 25 -22.46 10.77 2.64
N ASP A 26 -21.76 11.80 2.20
CA ASP A 26 -20.97 11.76 0.96
C ASP A 26 -19.74 10.86 1.11
N ALA A 27 -19.06 10.89 2.26
CA ALA A 27 -17.92 10.03 2.56
C ALA A 27 -18.28 8.53 2.52
N LEU A 28 -19.47 8.15 2.98
CA LEU A 28 -19.94 6.76 2.96
C LEU A 28 -20.58 6.36 1.61
N SER A 29 -21.00 7.33 0.81
CA SER A 29 -21.55 7.07 -0.54
C SER A 29 -20.51 6.49 -1.50
N GLY A 30 -19.22 6.76 -1.27
CA GLY A 30 -18.13 6.38 -2.16
C GLY A 30 -17.70 7.47 -3.14
N LYS A 31 -18.32 8.65 -3.08
CA LYS A 31 -18.14 9.75 -4.06
C LYS A 31 -17.22 10.87 -3.59
N ASP A 32 -16.86 10.89 -2.32
CA ASP A 32 -15.97 11.92 -1.76
C ASP A 32 -14.51 11.67 -2.15
N LEU A 33 -14.11 12.10 -3.34
CA LEU A 33 -12.71 12.08 -3.77
C LEU A 33 -11.87 13.17 -3.09
N ALA A 34 -12.50 14.18 -2.48
CA ALA A 34 -11.82 15.32 -1.88
C ALA A 34 -11.35 15.06 -0.45
N ARG A 35 -11.73 13.92 0.13
CA ARG A 35 -11.29 13.48 1.47
C ARG A 35 -9.78 13.47 1.64
N HIS A 36 -9.06 13.05 0.61
CA HIS A 36 -7.61 12.93 0.60
C HIS A 36 -7.02 13.38 -0.74
N ASP A 37 -5.81 13.95 -0.71
CA ASP A 37 -4.94 13.94 -1.88
C ASP A 37 -4.23 12.57 -1.94
N PHE A 38 -4.23 11.90 -3.10
CA PHE A 38 -3.66 10.56 -3.21
C PHE A 38 -3.15 10.19 -4.60
N LEU A 39 -2.11 9.34 -4.64
CA LEU A 39 -1.79 8.53 -5.80
C LEU A 39 -2.64 7.26 -5.76
N TYR A 40 -3.13 6.83 -6.92
CA TYR A 40 -3.93 5.62 -7.11
C TYR A 40 -3.39 4.79 -8.28
N ALA A 41 -3.29 3.48 -8.11
CA ALA A 41 -3.14 2.52 -9.20
C ALA A 41 -3.75 1.16 -8.84
N GLY A 42 -3.96 0.33 -9.86
CA GLY A 42 -4.39 -1.04 -9.63
C GLY A 42 -4.12 -2.01 -10.76
N GLU A 43 -4.16 -3.29 -10.39
CA GLU A 43 -4.09 -4.41 -11.31
C GLU A 43 -5.34 -4.40 -12.20
N SER A 44 -5.13 -4.13 -13.47
CA SER A 44 -6.22 -3.93 -14.43
C SER A 44 -5.74 -4.32 -15.81
N LYS A 45 -6.70 -4.61 -16.70
CA LYS A 45 -6.43 -4.76 -18.13
C LYS A 45 -5.83 -3.48 -18.73
N GLN A 46 -6.04 -2.34 -18.08
CA GLN A 46 -5.46 -1.05 -18.43
C GLN A 46 -4.44 -0.63 -17.36
N ARG A 47 -3.18 -0.45 -17.74
CA ARG A 47 -2.13 0.04 -16.82
C ARG A 47 -2.26 1.55 -16.66
N ARG A 48 -2.97 1.94 -15.59
CA ARG A 48 -3.31 3.33 -15.29
C ARG A 48 -2.86 3.69 -13.88
N ALA A 49 -2.38 4.91 -13.73
CA ALA A 49 -2.14 5.54 -12.45
C ALA A 49 -2.72 6.96 -12.46
N TYR A 50 -3.22 7.41 -11.32
CA TYR A 50 -3.86 8.72 -11.18
C TYR A 50 -3.32 9.44 -9.97
N LEU A 51 -3.14 10.75 -10.11
CA LEU A 51 -2.96 11.66 -8.99
C LEU A 51 -4.26 12.43 -8.80
N VAL A 52 -4.90 12.22 -7.66
CA VAL A 52 -6.11 12.93 -7.26
C VAL A 52 -5.73 13.98 -6.23
N LYS A 53 -6.14 15.23 -6.46
CA LYS A 53 -5.96 16.34 -5.52
C LYS A 53 -7.21 17.19 -5.44
N GLY A 54 -7.63 17.53 -4.22
CA GLY A 54 -8.86 18.31 -3.99
C GLY A 54 -10.11 17.69 -4.62
N GLY A 55 -10.14 16.37 -4.81
CA GLY A 55 -11.24 15.64 -5.45
C GLY A 55 -11.18 15.53 -6.97
N GLU A 56 -10.14 16.06 -7.62
CA GLU A 56 -9.98 16.02 -9.08
C GLU A 56 -8.76 15.22 -9.50
N VAL A 57 -8.85 14.51 -10.63
CA VAL A 57 -7.68 13.91 -11.29
C VAL A 57 -6.86 15.03 -11.92
N VAL A 58 -5.77 15.41 -11.26
CA VAL A 58 -4.86 16.48 -11.71
C VAL A 58 -3.73 15.96 -12.61
N TRP A 59 -3.48 14.65 -12.57
CA TRP A 59 -2.52 13.98 -13.45
C TRP A 59 -2.90 12.51 -13.64
N SER A 60 -2.56 11.96 -14.80
CA SER A 60 -2.74 10.54 -15.11
C SER A 60 -1.59 9.99 -15.93
N TYR A 61 -1.35 8.70 -15.78
CA TYR A 61 -0.50 7.91 -16.66
C TYR A 61 -1.28 6.72 -17.18
N ASP A 62 -1.10 6.44 -18.47
CA ASP A 62 -1.65 5.29 -19.16
C ASP A 62 -0.56 4.69 -20.05
N ASP A 63 -0.50 3.36 -20.08
CA ASP A 63 0.36 2.60 -20.98
C ASP A 63 -0.52 1.54 -21.64
N PRO A 64 -1.29 1.85 -22.69
CA PRO A 64 -2.20 0.89 -23.30
C PRO A 64 -1.48 -0.23 -24.06
N ALA A 65 -0.22 -0.01 -24.48
CA ALA A 65 0.50 -0.91 -25.38
C ALA A 65 1.40 -1.95 -24.69
N GLY A 66 1.88 -1.69 -23.47
CA GLY A 66 2.72 -2.66 -22.75
C GLY A 66 1.95 -3.89 -22.21
N LYS A 67 2.49 -4.51 -21.16
CA LYS A 67 1.94 -5.74 -20.58
C LYS A 67 2.04 -5.76 -19.06
N GLY A 68 1.27 -6.66 -18.45
CA GLY A 68 1.28 -6.90 -17.02
C GLY A 68 0.37 -5.95 -16.24
N GLU A 69 0.36 -6.13 -14.93
CA GLU A 69 -0.48 -5.43 -13.98
C GLU A 69 0.36 -4.54 -13.05
N ILE A 70 -0.15 -3.36 -12.67
CA ILE A 70 0.52 -2.47 -11.70
C ILE A 70 0.14 -2.94 -10.30
N SER A 71 1.06 -3.61 -9.61
CA SER A 71 0.84 -4.12 -8.25
C SER A 71 1.38 -3.18 -7.18
N ASP A 72 2.24 -2.23 -7.56
CA ASP A 72 2.84 -1.28 -6.63
C ASP A 72 3.24 0.03 -7.30
N ALA A 73 3.12 1.13 -6.57
CA ALA A 73 3.43 2.46 -7.07
C ALA A 73 3.78 3.41 -5.91
N VAL A 74 4.75 4.28 -6.16
CA VAL A 74 5.20 5.31 -5.22
C VAL A 74 5.39 6.63 -5.97
N LEU A 75 4.68 7.67 -5.53
CA LEU A 75 4.96 9.05 -5.92
C LEU A 75 6.09 9.57 -5.03
N LEU A 76 7.23 9.88 -5.65
CA LEU A 76 8.42 10.43 -4.99
C LEU A 76 8.24 11.92 -4.68
N ALA A 77 9.01 12.47 -3.74
CA ALA A 77 8.90 13.89 -3.37
C ALA A 77 9.23 14.85 -4.52
N ASN A 78 10.00 14.42 -5.51
CA ASN A 78 10.28 15.21 -6.72
C ASN A 78 9.17 15.13 -7.79
N GLY A 79 8.07 14.43 -7.51
CA GLY A 79 6.93 14.25 -8.41
C GLY A 79 7.08 13.13 -9.43
N ASN A 80 8.22 12.42 -9.47
CA ASN A 80 8.35 11.24 -10.30
C ASN A 80 7.52 10.08 -9.73
N LEU A 81 7.00 9.26 -10.62
CA LEU A 81 6.26 8.04 -10.30
C LEU A 81 7.17 6.83 -10.50
N LEU A 82 7.43 6.08 -9.43
CA LEU A 82 8.00 4.73 -9.49
C LEU A 82 6.85 3.72 -9.54
N ILE A 83 6.81 2.86 -10.54
CA ILE A 83 5.85 1.75 -10.61
C ILE A 83 6.59 0.42 -10.66
N ALA A 84 6.10 -0.55 -9.89
CA ALA A 84 6.34 -1.96 -10.16
C ALA A 84 5.11 -2.50 -10.88
N HIS A 85 5.32 -3.00 -12.08
CA HIS A 85 4.33 -3.81 -12.76
C HIS A 85 4.90 -5.18 -13.06
N GLN A 86 4.03 -6.16 -13.29
CA GLN A 86 4.36 -7.58 -13.39
C GLN A 86 5.64 -7.89 -14.19
N TYR A 87 5.95 -7.13 -15.24
CA TYR A 87 7.09 -7.38 -16.12
C TYR A 87 8.17 -6.29 -16.13
N ALA A 88 8.06 -5.22 -15.34
CA ALA A 88 9.13 -4.22 -15.23
C ALA A 88 8.97 -3.30 -14.02
N VAL A 89 10.05 -2.63 -13.66
CA VAL A 89 10.03 -1.44 -12.79
C VAL A 89 10.33 -0.21 -13.64
N LYS A 90 9.50 0.83 -13.53
CA LYS A 90 9.66 2.08 -14.29
C LYS A 90 9.71 3.28 -13.37
N LEU A 91 10.60 4.23 -13.67
CA LEU A 91 10.59 5.58 -13.12
C LEU A 91 10.12 6.56 -14.19
N ILE A 92 9.05 7.29 -13.91
CA ILE A 92 8.35 8.14 -14.87
C ILE A 92 8.32 9.58 -14.35
N SER A 93 8.61 10.56 -15.21
CA SER A 93 8.55 11.98 -14.84
C SER A 93 7.12 12.53 -14.86
N PRO A 94 6.86 13.71 -14.26
CA PRO A 94 5.58 14.42 -14.39
C PRO A 94 5.15 14.66 -15.85
N GLU A 95 6.10 14.81 -16.76
CA GLU A 95 5.87 14.95 -18.21
C GLU A 95 5.63 13.61 -18.92
N LYS A 96 5.42 12.54 -18.15
CA LYS A 96 5.15 11.16 -18.61
C LYS A 96 6.30 10.53 -19.40
N LYS A 97 7.53 11.00 -19.20
CA LYS A 97 8.72 10.42 -19.82
C LYS A 97 9.24 9.29 -18.94
N VAL A 98 9.56 8.14 -19.55
CA VAL A 98 10.28 7.06 -18.86
C VAL A 98 11.73 7.51 -18.66
N LEU A 99 12.11 7.76 -17.41
CA LEU A 99 13.46 8.17 -17.02
C LEU A 99 14.38 6.96 -16.81
N TRP A 100 13.81 5.84 -16.35
CA TRP A 100 14.52 4.59 -16.13
C TRP A 100 13.54 3.41 -16.26
N ASN A 101 14.02 2.28 -16.76
CA ASN A 101 13.27 1.04 -16.94
C ASN A 101 14.15 -0.17 -16.63
N LEU A 102 13.62 -1.12 -15.86
CA LEU A 102 14.21 -2.43 -15.63
C LEU A 102 13.18 -3.49 -15.97
N ASP A 103 13.43 -4.24 -17.04
CA ASP A 103 12.57 -5.36 -17.44
C ASP A 103 12.81 -6.55 -16.52
N ALA A 104 11.72 -7.21 -16.11
CA ALA A 104 11.80 -8.50 -15.45
C ALA A 104 12.36 -9.53 -16.44
N PRO A 105 13.35 -10.36 -16.05
CA PRO A 105 13.81 -11.46 -16.88
C PRO A 105 12.67 -12.37 -17.38
N GLU A 106 12.88 -13.06 -18.49
CA GLU A 106 11.90 -14.00 -19.04
C GLU A 106 11.48 -15.04 -17.98
N GLY A 107 10.17 -15.28 -17.86
CA GLY A 107 9.61 -16.22 -16.88
C GLY A 107 9.64 -15.72 -15.44
N THR A 108 9.93 -14.44 -15.19
CA THR A 108 9.95 -13.83 -13.86
C THR A 108 8.95 -12.68 -13.77
N GLU A 109 8.57 -12.30 -12.55
CA GLU A 109 7.63 -11.21 -12.32
C GLU A 109 8.12 -10.28 -11.20
N ILE A 110 7.72 -9.00 -11.24
CA ILE A 110 8.02 -8.02 -10.18
C ILE A 110 6.70 -7.35 -9.76
N HIS A 111 6.29 -7.57 -8.51
CA HIS A 111 5.05 -7.00 -7.96
C HIS A 111 5.28 -5.93 -6.90
N THR A 112 6.53 -5.67 -6.52
CA THR A 112 6.84 -4.63 -5.55
C THR A 112 8.21 -4.04 -5.81
N ALA A 113 8.28 -2.72 -5.72
CA ALA A 113 9.50 -1.95 -5.79
C ALA A 113 9.29 -0.66 -5.00
N MET A 114 10.36 -0.17 -4.38
CA MET A 114 10.31 1.08 -3.62
C MET A 114 11.66 1.79 -3.67
N PRO A 115 11.66 3.13 -3.56
CA PRO A 115 12.89 3.90 -3.51
C PRO A 115 13.69 3.62 -2.23
N ILE A 116 15.01 3.77 -2.33
CA ILE A 116 15.91 3.98 -1.19
C ILE A 116 16.68 5.27 -1.50
N GLY A 117 16.39 6.32 -0.74
CA GLY A 117 16.91 7.66 -1.00
C GLY A 117 16.60 8.16 -2.41
N SER A 118 17.51 8.93 -2.96
CA SER A 118 17.33 9.61 -4.25
C SER A 118 17.81 8.82 -5.47
N ASP A 119 18.46 7.67 -5.26
CA ASP A 119 19.34 7.05 -6.28
C ASP A 119 19.14 5.54 -6.42
N HIS A 120 18.48 4.89 -5.46
CA HIS A 120 18.35 3.43 -5.43
C HIS A 120 16.89 2.99 -5.45
N VAL A 121 16.67 1.80 -5.98
CA VAL A 121 15.40 1.08 -5.90
C VAL A 121 15.70 -0.31 -5.36
N ILE A 122 14.92 -0.75 -4.37
CA ILE A 122 14.83 -2.15 -3.98
C ILE A 122 13.59 -2.76 -4.63
N TYR A 123 13.71 -3.97 -5.15
CA TYR A 123 12.60 -4.72 -5.74
C TYR A 123 12.73 -6.21 -5.46
N VAL A 124 11.61 -6.91 -5.60
CA VAL A 124 11.53 -8.37 -5.46
C VAL A 124 11.16 -8.99 -6.79
N GLN A 125 12.02 -9.87 -7.28
CA GLN A 125 11.79 -10.67 -8.47
C GLN A 125 11.25 -12.04 -8.07
N ASN A 126 9.98 -12.27 -8.35
CA ASN A 126 9.40 -13.61 -8.35
C ASN A 126 10.06 -14.43 -9.48
N GLY A 127 10.42 -15.67 -9.21
CA GLY A 127 11.08 -16.53 -10.18
C GLY A 127 11.60 -17.82 -9.56
N ASN A 128 12.42 -18.54 -10.32
CA ASN A 128 13.17 -19.69 -9.82
C ASN A 128 14.62 -19.64 -10.34
N PRO A 129 15.57 -19.12 -9.56
CA PRO A 129 15.41 -18.60 -8.19
C PRO A 129 14.70 -17.23 -8.14
N ALA A 130 14.11 -16.93 -6.98
CA ALA A 130 13.58 -15.59 -6.65
C ALA A 130 14.64 -14.74 -5.92
N TRP A 131 14.54 -13.42 -6.07
CA TRP A 131 15.58 -12.48 -5.61
C TRP A 131 14.99 -11.23 -4.95
N VAL A 132 15.69 -10.73 -3.93
CA VAL A 132 15.63 -9.32 -3.54
C VAL A 132 16.86 -8.64 -4.13
N ARG A 133 16.69 -7.49 -4.78
CA ARG A 133 17.79 -6.71 -5.35
C ARG A 133 17.67 -5.24 -5.07
N VAL A 134 18.81 -4.58 -4.85
CA VAL A 134 18.94 -3.13 -4.76
C VAL A 134 19.81 -2.66 -5.92
N VAL A 135 19.27 -1.78 -6.75
CA VAL A 135 19.96 -1.22 -7.91
C VAL A 135 20.03 0.29 -7.79
N ASN A 136 21.14 0.87 -8.23
CA ASN A 136 21.25 2.30 -8.45
C ASN A 136 20.68 2.62 -9.84
N PHE A 137 19.56 3.33 -9.92
CA PHE A 137 18.90 3.59 -11.20
C PHE A 137 19.58 4.68 -12.04
N LYS A 138 20.56 5.41 -11.47
CA LYS A 138 21.37 6.38 -12.21
C LYS A 138 22.58 5.73 -12.89
N THR A 139 23.20 4.74 -12.26
CA THR A 139 24.41 4.07 -12.77
C THR A 139 24.15 2.69 -13.35
N GLY A 140 23.02 2.05 -13.01
CA GLY A 140 22.70 0.67 -13.35
C GLY A 140 23.39 -0.37 -12.46
N GLU A 141 24.14 0.04 -11.43
CA GLU A 141 24.89 -0.86 -10.57
C GLU A 141 23.98 -1.58 -9.55
N THR A 142 24.11 -2.91 -9.46
CA THR A 142 23.52 -3.70 -8.37
C THR A 142 24.35 -3.51 -7.09
N LYS A 143 23.76 -2.88 -6.08
CA LYS A 143 24.40 -2.61 -4.78
C LYS A 143 24.26 -3.74 -3.79
N ASN A 144 23.20 -4.53 -3.92
CA ASN A 144 22.93 -5.66 -3.05
C ASN A 144 21.98 -6.65 -3.74
N GLU A 145 22.17 -7.94 -3.52
CA GLU A 145 21.22 -8.96 -3.92
C GLU A 145 21.34 -10.21 -3.04
N PHE A 146 20.22 -10.89 -2.83
CA PHE A 146 20.19 -12.21 -2.20
C PHE A 146 18.98 -13.00 -2.68
N GLN A 147 19.11 -14.33 -2.69
CA GLN A 147 18.00 -15.21 -2.99
C GLN A 147 17.01 -15.23 -1.82
N VAL A 148 15.72 -15.27 -2.13
CA VAL A 148 14.65 -15.37 -1.14
C VAL A 148 13.85 -16.64 -1.38
N PRO A 149 13.51 -17.42 -0.34
CA PRO A 149 12.83 -18.70 -0.51
C PRO A 149 11.38 -18.54 -0.98
N THR A 150 10.93 -19.48 -1.81
CA THR A 150 9.56 -19.58 -2.33
C THR A 150 8.95 -20.92 -1.95
N GLY A 151 7.64 -20.96 -1.70
CA GLY A 151 6.90 -22.20 -1.44
C GLY A 151 6.70 -23.06 -2.70
N ASN A 152 6.42 -22.44 -3.84
CA ASN A 152 6.29 -23.10 -5.13
C ASN A 152 7.16 -22.43 -6.21
N PRO A 153 8.39 -22.92 -6.45
CA PRO A 153 9.28 -22.34 -7.45
C PRO A 153 8.73 -22.37 -8.89
N LYS A 154 7.77 -23.25 -9.20
CA LYS A 154 7.15 -23.32 -10.54
C LYS A 154 5.99 -22.32 -10.71
N GLY A 155 5.41 -21.83 -9.61
CA GLY A 155 4.27 -20.93 -9.59
C GLY A 155 4.69 -19.47 -9.38
N VAL A 156 5.43 -18.89 -10.32
CA VAL A 156 6.05 -17.55 -10.24
C VAL A 156 5.06 -16.48 -9.80
N HIS A 157 3.90 -16.46 -10.44
CA HIS A 157 2.87 -15.48 -10.14
C HIS A 157 2.35 -15.54 -8.70
N GLY A 158 2.45 -16.68 -8.02
CA GLY A 158 1.92 -16.87 -6.67
C GLY A 158 2.88 -16.53 -5.53
N GLN A 159 4.14 -16.22 -5.82
CA GLN A 159 5.21 -16.21 -4.82
C GLN A 159 5.09 -15.03 -3.85
N PHE A 160 5.50 -13.84 -4.29
CA PHE A 160 5.49 -12.63 -3.49
C PHE A 160 4.48 -11.63 -4.03
N ARG A 161 4.00 -10.77 -3.14
CA ARG A 161 3.24 -9.58 -3.50
C ARG A 161 3.99 -8.37 -3.00
N HIS A 162 3.50 -7.72 -1.96
CA HIS A 162 4.03 -6.44 -1.53
C HIS A 162 5.11 -6.59 -0.45
N GLY A 163 6.14 -5.75 -0.56
CA GLY A 163 7.20 -5.61 0.43
C GLY A 163 7.42 -4.15 0.80
N ARG A 164 7.82 -3.90 2.05
CA ARG A 164 8.15 -2.55 2.54
C ARG A 164 9.34 -2.54 3.47
N LEU A 165 10.21 -1.56 3.27
CA LEU A 165 11.31 -1.27 4.19
C LEU A 165 10.77 -0.68 5.49
N SER A 166 11.31 -1.16 6.61
CA SER A 166 11.03 -0.61 7.93
C SER A 166 12.05 0.46 8.31
N SER A 167 11.72 1.27 9.33
CA SER A 167 12.66 2.23 9.93
C SER A 167 13.90 1.57 10.56
N ARG A 168 13.91 0.24 10.73
CA ARG A 168 15.06 -0.54 11.20
C ARG A 168 16.08 -0.85 10.11
N GLY A 169 15.82 -0.46 8.86
CA GLY A 169 16.70 -0.77 7.74
C GLY A 169 16.59 -2.21 7.24
N THR A 170 15.41 -2.83 7.42
CA THR A 170 15.08 -4.22 7.07
C THR A 170 13.90 -4.25 6.09
N LEU A 171 13.77 -5.33 5.33
CA LEU A 171 12.67 -5.55 4.40
C LEU A 171 11.61 -6.47 5.02
N LEU A 172 10.37 -6.00 5.14
CA LEU A 172 9.20 -6.85 5.37
C LEU A 172 8.67 -7.31 4.01
N LEU A 173 8.38 -8.60 3.88
CA LEU A 173 7.95 -9.20 2.62
C LEU A 173 6.80 -10.20 2.82
N ALA A 174 5.72 -10.03 2.06
CA ALA A 174 4.62 -10.97 1.99
C ALA A 174 4.95 -12.15 1.04
N HIS A 175 5.13 -13.35 1.61
CA HIS A 175 5.22 -14.61 0.87
C HIS A 175 3.81 -15.20 0.76
N MET A 176 3.12 -14.88 -0.33
CA MET A 176 1.74 -15.30 -0.55
C MET A 176 1.62 -16.82 -0.68
N ASP A 177 2.56 -17.48 -1.38
CA ASP A 177 2.57 -18.94 -1.58
C ASP A 177 2.95 -19.73 -0.32
N MET A 178 3.75 -19.15 0.58
CA MET A 178 4.17 -19.77 1.83
C MET A 178 3.24 -19.48 3.01
N GLY A 179 2.25 -18.59 2.85
CA GLY A 179 1.36 -18.21 3.94
C GLY A 179 2.11 -17.57 5.11
N LYS A 180 3.05 -16.66 4.81
CA LYS A 180 3.81 -15.94 5.83
C LYS A 180 4.24 -14.55 5.38
N VAL A 181 4.50 -13.71 6.37
CA VAL A 181 5.30 -12.49 6.20
C VAL A 181 6.65 -12.74 6.84
N SER A 182 7.73 -12.29 6.21
CA SER A 182 9.10 -12.42 6.73
C SER A 182 9.77 -11.05 6.83
N GLU A 183 10.69 -10.88 7.77
CA GLU A 183 11.58 -9.73 7.85
C GLU A 183 13.01 -10.15 7.50
N TYR A 184 13.64 -9.50 6.52
CA TYR A 184 15.00 -9.77 6.08
C TYR A 184 15.93 -8.59 6.37
N ASP A 185 17.16 -8.88 6.78
CA ASP A 185 18.24 -7.88 6.78
C ASP A 185 18.92 -7.77 5.41
N ALA A 186 19.85 -6.83 5.30
CA ALA A 186 20.60 -6.58 4.07
C ALA A 186 21.57 -7.71 3.65
N SER A 187 21.82 -8.69 4.50
CA SER A 187 22.57 -9.90 4.12
C SER A 187 21.68 -11.01 3.55
N GLY A 188 20.35 -10.81 3.57
CA GLY A 188 19.37 -11.82 3.19
C GLY A 188 19.01 -12.79 4.32
N LYS A 189 19.44 -12.52 5.56
CA LYS A 189 19.06 -13.34 6.71
C LYS A 189 17.60 -13.05 7.10
N GLU A 190 16.79 -14.09 7.17
CA GLU A 190 15.45 -14.02 7.78
C GLU A 190 15.62 -13.77 9.29
N LEU A 191 15.24 -12.58 9.75
CA LEU A 191 15.32 -12.21 11.16
C LEU A 191 14.15 -12.78 11.97
N ARG A 192 12.99 -12.89 11.33
CA ARG A 192 11.73 -13.39 11.90
C ARG A 192 10.69 -13.60 10.79
N SER A 193 9.64 -14.36 11.12
CA SER A 193 8.46 -14.50 10.29
C SER A 193 7.19 -14.67 11.11
N TRP A 194 6.06 -14.34 10.47
CA TRP A 194 4.72 -14.42 11.02
C TRP A 194 3.85 -15.26 10.09
N SER A 195 3.14 -16.25 10.62
CA SER A 195 2.14 -16.99 9.85
C SER A 195 0.97 -16.09 9.46
N SER A 196 0.52 -16.21 8.21
CA SER A 196 -0.52 -15.37 7.62
C SER A 196 -1.27 -16.13 6.54
N ASP A 197 -2.60 -16.02 6.48
CA ASP A 197 -3.39 -16.68 5.43
C ASP A 197 -3.31 -15.90 4.12
N ARG A 198 -2.48 -16.39 3.18
CA ARG A 198 -2.26 -15.82 1.85
C ARG A 198 -2.06 -14.29 1.89
N PRO A 199 -0.99 -13.81 2.56
CA PRO A 199 -0.75 -12.39 2.69
C PRO A 199 -0.55 -11.75 1.32
N TRP A 200 -1.24 -10.64 1.09
CA TRP A 200 -1.00 -9.77 -0.07
C TRP A 200 -0.04 -8.63 0.30
N GLY A 201 -0.27 -8.03 1.47
CA GLY A 201 0.34 -6.79 1.90
C GLY A 201 1.03 -6.88 3.26
N VAL A 202 2.12 -6.14 3.41
CA VAL A 202 2.67 -5.78 4.73
C VAL A 202 3.14 -4.33 4.73
N ALA A 203 2.87 -3.62 5.83
CA ALA A 203 3.38 -2.27 6.10
C ALA A 203 3.98 -2.20 7.52
N PRO A 204 5.15 -1.55 7.69
CA PRO A 204 5.67 -1.25 9.02
C PRO A 204 4.86 -0.13 9.67
N LEU A 205 4.73 -0.17 10.99
CA LEU A 205 4.04 0.85 11.78
C LEU A 205 5.02 1.69 12.61
N LYS A 206 4.65 2.95 12.90
CA LYS A 206 5.48 3.89 13.68
C LYS A 206 5.80 3.38 15.09
N ASN A 207 4.93 2.57 15.69
CA ASN A 207 5.12 1.94 16.99
C ASN A 207 6.05 0.71 16.95
N GLY A 208 6.57 0.35 15.78
CA GLY A 208 7.46 -0.80 15.56
C GLY A 208 6.74 -2.10 15.18
N ASN A 209 5.41 -2.15 15.29
CA ASN A 209 4.58 -3.28 14.86
C ASN A 209 4.52 -3.38 13.32
N ILE A 210 3.82 -4.41 12.83
CA ILE A 210 3.52 -4.58 11.41
C ILE A 210 2.01 -4.66 11.20
N LEU A 211 1.55 -4.15 10.06
CA LEU A 211 0.19 -4.31 9.57
C LEU A 211 0.23 -5.28 8.39
N VAL A 212 -0.46 -6.41 8.51
CA VAL A 212 -0.51 -7.46 7.49
C VAL A 212 -1.89 -7.48 6.85
N THR A 213 -1.95 -7.44 5.52
CA THR A 213 -3.18 -7.62 4.76
C THR A 213 -3.24 -9.04 4.23
N GLU A 214 -4.21 -9.79 4.72
CA GLU A 214 -4.47 -11.19 4.43
C GLU A 214 -5.69 -11.32 3.54
N ARG A 215 -5.97 -12.53 3.06
CA ARG A 215 -7.14 -12.79 2.21
C ARG A 215 -8.46 -12.28 2.81
N ALA A 216 -8.65 -12.39 4.13
CA ALA A 216 -9.91 -12.09 4.80
C ALA A 216 -9.76 -11.18 6.04
N ALA A 217 -8.57 -10.63 6.28
CA ALA A 217 -8.31 -9.85 7.48
C ALA A 217 -7.17 -8.86 7.29
N ILE A 218 -7.20 -7.79 8.09
CA ILE A 218 -6.07 -6.88 8.28
C ILE A 218 -5.65 -6.98 9.74
N ARG A 219 -4.43 -7.46 10.01
CA ARG A 219 -3.92 -7.72 11.36
C ARG A 219 -2.78 -6.79 11.71
N GLU A 220 -2.85 -6.16 12.87
CA GLU A 220 -1.68 -5.54 13.50
C GLU A 220 -1.02 -6.56 14.41
N LEU A 221 0.26 -6.86 14.15
CA LEU A 221 1.05 -7.81 14.90
C LEU A 221 2.26 -7.11 15.52
N THR A 222 2.58 -7.47 16.77
CA THR A 222 3.85 -7.08 17.39
C THR A 222 5.03 -7.83 16.77
N LEU A 223 6.26 -7.40 17.07
CA LEU A 223 7.46 -8.05 16.56
C LEU A 223 7.66 -9.49 17.05
N ASP A 224 7.15 -9.83 18.23
CA ASP A 224 7.09 -11.19 18.77
C ASP A 224 5.85 -11.98 18.29
N GLY A 225 5.01 -11.38 17.45
CA GLY A 225 3.91 -12.05 16.74
C GLY A 225 2.58 -12.10 17.49
N LYS A 226 2.42 -11.31 18.55
CA LYS A 226 1.12 -11.14 19.22
C LYS A 226 0.18 -10.28 18.38
N GLU A 227 -1.06 -10.72 18.23
CA GLU A 227 -2.12 -9.92 17.61
C GLU A 227 -2.54 -8.78 18.54
N VAL A 228 -2.41 -7.54 18.05
CA VAL A 228 -2.82 -6.32 18.75
C VAL A 228 -4.24 -5.94 18.37
N SER A 229 -4.56 -6.02 17.08
CA SER A 229 -5.88 -5.74 16.55
C SER A 229 -6.10 -6.49 15.24
N VAL A 230 -7.36 -6.75 14.90
CA VAL A 230 -7.76 -7.34 13.62
C VAL A 230 -9.01 -6.67 13.09
N ILE A 231 -9.00 -6.30 11.81
CA ILE A 231 -10.19 -5.91 11.04
C ILE A 231 -10.58 -7.11 10.17
N ARG A 232 -11.83 -7.54 10.26
CA ARG A 232 -12.44 -8.60 9.44
C ARG A 232 -13.60 -7.99 8.67
N PRO A 233 -13.42 -7.58 7.41
CA PRO A 233 -14.48 -6.89 6.67
C PRO A 233 -15.82 -7.62 6.62
N SER A 234 -15.83 -8.95 6.60
CA SER A 234 -17.07 -9.75 6.65
C SER A 234 -17.87 -9.61 7.95
N VAL A 235 -17.26 -9.09 9.02
CA VAL A 235 -17.88 -8.87 10.33
C VAL A 235 -17.98 -7.37 10.64
N ASP A 236 -16.90 -6.63 10.40
CA ASP A 236 -16.76 -5.23 10.74
C ASP A 236 -17.36 -4.29 9.68
N ALA A 237 -17.60 -4.77 8.45
CA ALA A 237 -18.12 -4.00 7.31
C ALA A 237 -18.88 -4.85 6.27
N PRO A 238 -19.81 -5.75 6.67
CA PRO A 238 -20.44 -6.72 5.77
C PRO A 238 -21.21 -6.07 4.61
N GLU A 239 -21.68 -4.84 4.77
CA GLU A 239 -22.44 -4.08 3.79
C GLU A 239 -21.58 -3.58 2.60
N PHE A 240 -20.25 -3.59 2.73
CA PHE A 240 -19.32 -3.10 1.71
C PHE A 240 -18.76 -4.19 0.79
N ASP A 241 -18.99 -5.47 1.10
CA ASP A 241 -18.56 -6.64 0.30
C ASP A 241 -17.06 -6.59 -0.09
N LEU A 242 -16.20 -6.32 0.90
CA LEU A 242 -14.75 -6.32 0.69
C LEU A 242 -14.22 -7.76 0.65
N ASN A 243 -14.07 -8.31 -0.55
CA ASN A 243 -13.80 -9.73 -0.79
C ASN A 243 -12.43 -10.01 -1.46
N SER A 244 -11.68 -8.97 -1.81
CA SER A 244 -10.34 -9.08 -2.40
C SER A 244 -9.41 -8.00 -1.85
N LEU A 245 -9.00 -8.16 -0.59
CA LEU A 245 -8.14 -7.20 0.08
C LEU A 245 -6.73 -7.21 -0.52
N GLN A 246 -6.18 -6.03 -0.79
CA GLN A 246 -4.82 -5.89 -1.32
C GLN A 246 -3.88 -5.16 -0.35
N LEU A 247 -3.64 -3.85 -0.50
CA LEU A 247 -2.78 -3.11 0.43
C LEU A 247 -3.59 -2.43 1.53
N ALA A 248 -2.96 -2.27 2.69
CA ALA A 248 -3.51 -1.50 3.80
C ALA A 248 -2.44 -0.64 4.47
N TRP A 249 -2.85 0.54 4.94
CA TRP A 249 -1.97 1.57 5.47
C TRP A 249 -2.57 2.17 6.75
N ARG A 250 -1.75 2.28 7.79
CA ARG A 250 -2.08 3.08 8.98
C ARG A 250 -1.81 4.55 8.67
N LEU A 251 -2.85 5.36 8.68
CA LEU A 251 -2.79 6.80 8.47
C LEU A 251 -2.30 7.53 9.72
N SER A 252 -1.91 8.80 9.55
CA SER A 252 -1.36 9.64 10.63
C SER A 252 -2.35 9.88 11.78
N ASN A 253 -3.65 9.88 11.49
CA ASN A 253 -4.74 9.99 12.47
C ASN A 253 -5.04 8.67 13.21
N GLY A 254 -4.35 7.58 12.88
CA GLY A 254 -4.57 6.25 13.48
C GLY A 254 -5.57 5.38 12.73
N ASN A 255 -6.24 5.89 11.71
CA ASN A 255 -7.15 5.12 10.87
C ASN A 255 -6.39 4.14 9.97
N THR A 256 -7.07 3.10 9.50
CA THR A 256 -6.53 2.10 8.58
C THR A 256 -7.27 2.20 7.25
N LEU A 257 -6.56 2.63 6.21
CA LEU A 257 -7.04 2.55 4.83
C LEU A 257 -6.76 1.15 4.28
N VAL A 258 -7.72 0.55 3.58
CA VAL A 258 -7.54 -0.73 2.90
C VAL A 258 -8.08 -0.68 1.48
N ASN A 259 -7.31 -1.21 0.53
CA ASN A 259 -7.72 -1.43 -0.85
C ASN A 259 -8.54 -2.72 -0.99
N ASN A 260 -9.56 -2.67 -1.82
CA ASN A 260 -10.35 -3.81 -2.24
C ASN A 260 -10.36 -3.86 -3.78
N TRP A 261 -9.79 -4.94 -4.31
CA TRP A 261 -9.56 -5.10 -5.72
C TRP A 261 -10.74 -5.79 -6.41
N PHE A 262 -10.95 -5.44 -7.69
CA PHE A 262 -11.92 -6.10 -8.54
C PHE A 262 -11.21 -6.78 -9.71
N ASN A 263 -11.46 -8.07 -9.89
CA ASN A 263 -10.84 -8.86 -10.95
C ASN A 263 -11.58 -8.69 -12.29
N GLU A 264 -11.13 -7.74 -13.11
CA GLU A 264 -11.67 -7.50 -14.46
C GLU A 264 -11.52 -8.70 -15.42
N TRP A 265 -10.69 -9.69 -15.10
CA TRP A 265 -10.56 -10.92 -15.88
C TRP A 265 -11.64 -11.95 -15.54
N SER A 266 -12.32 -11.82 -14.40
CA SER A 266 -13.43 -12.71 -13.98
C SER A 266 -14.82 -12.20 -14.34
N GLY A 267 -14.93 -10.96 -14.82
CA GLY A 267 -16.21 -10.39 -15.25
C GLY A 267 -16.13 -8.89 -15.48
N GLU A 268 -17.22 -8.32 -15.98
CA GLU A 268 -17.40 -6.88 -16.10
C GLU A 268 -17.88 -6.28 -14.78
N VAL A 269 -17.56 -5.00 -14.56
CA VAL A 269 -18.04 -4.24 -13.40
C VAL A 269 -19.55 -4.04 -13.52
N ASP A 270 -20.31 -4.49 -12.52
CA ASP A 270 -21.70 -4.09 -12.37
C ASP A 270 -21.78 -2.60 -12.00
N ARG A 271 -22.08 -1.76 -12.99
CA ARG A 271 -22.16 -0.30 -12.79
C ARG A 271 -23.37 0.12 -11.93
N THR A 272 -24.36 -0.75 -11.73
CA THR A 272 -25.52 -0.45 -10.86
C THR A 272 -25.21 -0.70 -9.37
N LYS A 273 -24.23 -1.57 -9.10
CA LYS A 273 -23.70 -1.85 -7.77
C LYS A 273 -22.17 -1.99 -7.83
N PRO A 274 -21.45 -0.88 -8.11
CA PRO A 274 -20.02 -0.95 -8.35
C PRO A 274 -19.27 -1.40 -7.09
N PRO A 275 -18.22 -2.23 -7.24
CA PRO A 275 -17.45 -2.72 -6.12
C PRO A 275 -16.72 -1.57 -5.42
N VAL A 276 -16.58 -1.70 -4.10
CA VAL A 276 -15.77 -0.75 -3.31
C VAL A 276 -14.30 -0.91 -3.68
N GLN A 277 -13.63 0.20 -3.95
CA GLN A 277 -12.19 0.23 -4.27
C GLN A 277 -11.33 0.39 -3.02
N ALA A 278 -11.78 1.18 -2.03
CA ALA A 278 -11.07 1.33 -0.76
C ALA A 278 -12.00 1.76 0.37
N VAL A 279 -11.59 1.50 1.61
CA VAL A 279 -12.31 1.90 2.83
C VAL A 279 -11.32 2.38 3.90
N GLU A 280 -11.65 3.48 4.58
CA GLU A 280 -10.93 3.98 5.77
C GLU A 280 -11.69 3.57 7.03
N PHE A 281 -11.03 2.75 7.87
CA PHE A 281 -11.51 2.31 9.17
C PHE A 281 -10.88 3.14 10.29
N THR A 282 -11.65 3.58 11.27
CA THR A 282 -11.14 4.11 12.53
C THR A 282 -10.54 3.00 13.40
N PRO A 283 -9.80 3.32 14.49
CA PRO A 283 -9.34 2.32 15.46
C PRO A 283 -10.47 1.51 16.11
N ASP A 284 -11.67 2.10 16.27
CA ASP A 284 -12.89 1.41 16.71
C ASP A 284 -13.66 0.74 15.56
N LYS A 285 -13.01 0.61 14.39
CA LYS A 285 -13.48 -0.09 13.19
C LYS A 285 -14.74 0.48 12.54
N LYS A 286 -15.08 1.74 12.83
CA LYS A 286 -16.11 2.45 12.08
C LYS A 286 -15.55 2.87 10.73
N ILE A 287 -16.40 2.87 9.73
CA ILE A 287 -16.04 3.37 8.40
C ILE A 287 -16.28 4.87 8.37
N VAL A 288 -15.26 5.61 7.93
CA VAL A 288 -15.32 7.07 7.84
C VAL A 288 -15.04 7.59 6.44
N TRP A 289 -14.65 6.71 5.51
CA TRP A 289 -14.49 7.01 4.11
C TRP A 289 -14.57 5.75 3.26
N VAL A 290 -15.15 5.88 2.07
CA VAL A 290 -15.31 4.83 1.06
C VAL A 290 -14.92 5.43 -0.28
N LEU A 291 -14.23 4.65 -1.10
CA LEU A 291 -13.91 5.01 -2.49
C LEU A 291 -14.66 4.11 -3.47
N ARG A 292 -15.48 4.70 -4.35
CA ARG A 292 -16.20 4.05 -5.45
C ARG A 292 -16.28 4.96 -6.70
N SER A 293 -15.14 5.17 -7.34
CA SER A 293 -14.97 5.96 -8.55
C SER A 293 -14.88 5.07 -9.80
N TRP A 294 -16.05 4.69 -10.33
CA TRP A 294 -16.22 3.87 -11.53
C TRP A 294 -16.97 4.63 -12.64
N GLU A 295 -16.97 5.96 -12.64
CA GLU A 295 -17.67 6.75 -13.65
C GLU A 295 -16.81 7.93 -14.11
N LYS A 296 -17.01 9.12 -13.51
CA LYS A 296 -16.26 10.33 -13.84
C LYS A 296 -15.63 10.89 -12.56
N PRO A 297 -14.36 10.60 -12.27
CA PRO A 297 -13.44 9.73 -13.03
C PRO A 297 -13.70 8.21 -12.83
N ASP A 298 -13.28 7.39 -13.79
CA ASP A 298 -13.20 5.93 -13.65
C ASP A 298 -11.76 5.56 -13.31
N LEU A 299 -11.50 5.33 -12.02
CA LEU A 299 -10.18 4.97 -11.51
C LEU A 299 -9.83 3.49 -11.78
N GLY A 300 -10.81 2.65 -12.10
CA GLY A 300 -10.61 1.21 -12.31
C GLY A 300 -10.45 0.42 -11.00
N PRO A 301 -9.91 -0.81 -11.07
CA PRO A 301 -9.58 -1.61 -9.90
C PRO A 301 -8.53 -0.96 -9.01
N SER A 302 -8.57 -1.24 -7.70
CA SER A 302 -7.68 -0.64 -6.69
C SER A 302 -6.70 -1.65 -6.12
N THR A 303 -5.40 -1.36 -6.23
CA THR A 303 -4.36 -2.17 -5.59
C THR A 303 -3.54 -1.37 -4.62
N THR A 304 -3.14 -0.17 -5.02
CA THR A 304 -2.30 0.70 -4.21
C THR A 304 -2.86 2.10 -4.18
N ILE A 305 -2.94 2.64 -2.97
CA ILE A 305 -3.20 4.06 -2.71
C ILE A 305 -2.09 4.56 -1.80
N GLN A 306 -1.44 5.64 -2.22
CA GLN A 306 -0.55 6.42 -1.35
C GLN A 306 -1.26 7.73 -1.02
N ILE A 307 -1.70 7.86 0.23
CA ILE A 307 -2.21 9.12 0.77
C ILE A 307 -1.05 10.12 0.84
N LEU A 308 -1.29 11.33 0.36
CA LEU A 308 -0.30 12.41 0.27
C LEU A 308 -0.49 13.46 1.36
N ASP A 309 -1.65 13.45 2.04
CA ASP A 309 -1.92 14.31 3.18
C ASP A 309 -0.92 14.03 4.30
N HIS A 310 -0.02 14.98 4.56
CA HIS A 310 0.97 14.89 5.63
C HIS A 310 1.91 13.66 5.50
N ALA A 311 2.18 13.21 4.27
CA ALA A 311 3.05 12.07 4.01
C ALA A 311 4.53 12.42 4.24
N GLU A 312 5.21 11.59 5.04
CA GLU A 312 6.67 11.55 5.02
C GLU A 312 7.11 10.93 3.68
N PRO A 313 8.15 11.47 3.03
CA PRO A 313 8.67 10.90 1.79
C PRO A 313 9.03 9.43 1.97
N LEU A 314 8.47 8.54 1.15
CA LEU A 314 8.70 7.09 1.24
C LEU A 314 10.13 6.69 0.87
N GLU A 315 10.89 7.60 0.26
CA GLU A 315 12.32 7.49 0.01
C GLU A 315 13.20 7.63 1.27
N ASN A 316 12.68 8.18 2.37
CA ASN A 316 13.44 8.41 3.61
C ASN A 316 13.60 7.14 4.48
N VAL A 317 13.91 6.02 3.84
CA VAL A 317 14.18 4.71 4.47
C VAL A 317 15.45 4.12 3.90
N GLY A 318 16.14 3.31 4.70
CA GLY A 318 17.37 2.63 4.28
C GLY A 318 17.20 1.12 4.22
N PHE A 319 18.21 0.44 3.66
CA PHE A 319 18.34 -1.01 3.75
C PHE A 319 19.80 -1.36 4.10
N GLY A 320 20.03 -1.85 5.32
CA GLY A 320 21.39 -2.00 5.85
C GLY A 320 22.14 -0.67 5.90
N SER A 321 23.22 -0.54 5.13
CA SER A 321 24.01 0.70 4.96
C SER A 321 23.56 1.55 3.77
N ILE A 322 22.66 1.07 2.91
CA ILE A 322 22.18 1.79 1.73
C ILE A 322 21.16 2.83 2.17
N ARG A 323 21.32 4.06 1.66
CA ARG A 323 20.52 5.24 1.98
C ARG A 323 20.16 5.99 0.71
#